data_AF-A0A917Y389-F1
#
_entry.id   AF-A0A917Y389-F1
#
_cell.length_a   1.000
_cell.length_b   1.000
_cell.length_c   1.000
_cell.angle_alpha   90.00
_cell.angle_beta   90.00
_cell.angle_gamma   90.00
#
_symmetry.space_group_name_H-M   'P 1'
#
loop_
_entity.id
_entity.type
_entity.pdbx_description
1 polymer ?
#
loop_
_entity_poly.entity_id
_entity_poly.type
_entity_poly.pdbx_seq_one_letter_code
_entity_poly.pdbx_strand_id
1 'polypeptide(L)' 'MKGTALLINDDQIVTVLENIGHEVYEEIKHQKPKEHVHCEINKKKVEFGPITKIVWLEDNVDWQYGY' A
#
# COMPACT_ATOMS: atom_id res chain seq x y z
N MET A 1 11.46 6.66 3.06
CA MET A 1 11.85 5.23 3.04
C MET A 1 10.86 4.48 2.16
N LYS A 2 11.29 3.41 1.50
CA LYS A 2 10.41 2.59 0.67
C LYS A 2 9.93 1.36 1.45
N GLY A 3 8.81 0.80 1.03
CA GLY A 3 8.21 -0.37 1.66
C GLY A 3 7.16 -1.01 0.78
N THR A 4 6.36 -1.87 1.40
CA THR A 4 5.31 -2.64 0.74
C THR A 4 3.95 -2.29 1.33
N ALA A 5 3.00 -1.92 0.48
CA ALA A 5 1.59 -1.79 0.86
C ALA A 5 0.78 -3.00 0.40
N LEU A 6 -0.09 -3.49 1.28
CA LEU A 6 -1.07 -4.53 0.99
C LEU A 6 -2.46 -3.90 0.97
N LEU A 7 -3.16 -4.01 -0.14
CA LEU A 7 -4.54 -3.54 -0.31
C LEU A 7 -5.46 -4.76 -0.38
N ILE A 8 -6.45 -4.80 0.52
CA ILE A 8 -7.35 -5.95 0.67
C ILE A 8 -8.77 -5.45 0.43
N ASN A 9 -9.50 -6.09 -0.49
CA ASN A 9 -10.91 -5.78 -0.75
C ASN A 9 -11.86 -6.73 0.01
N ASP A 10 -13.18 -6.51 -0.14
CA ASP A 10 -14.22 -7.34 0.51
C ASP A 10 -14.22 -8.80 0.01
N ASP A 11 -13.76 -9.05 -1.22
CA ASP A 11 -13.60 -10.39 -1.80
C ASP A 11 -12.31 -11.10 -1.33
N GLN A 12 -11.59 -10.53 -0.37
CA GLN A 12 -10.30 -11.01 0.15
C GLN A 12 -9.18 -11.08 -0.90
N ILE A 13 -9.34 -10.38 -2.03
CA ILE A 13 -8.28 -10.21 -3.03
C ILE A 13 -7.25 -9.25 -2.47
N VAL A 14 -5.99 -9.68 -2.49
CA VAL A 14 -4.85 -8.90 -2.00
C VAL A 14 -4.06 -8.37 -3.19
N THR A 15 -3.98 -7.05 -3.30
CA THR A 15 -3.06 -6.36 -4.21
C THR A 15 -1.82 -5.94 -3.43
N VAL A 16 -0.64 -6.30 -3.94
CA VAL A 16 0.65 -5.99 -3.32
C VAL A 16 1.34 -4.89 -4.12
N LEU A 17 1.70 -3.80 -3.45
CA LEU A 17 2.51 -2.71 -4.00
C LEU A 17 3.86 -2.68 -3.32
N GLU A 18 4.88 -3.20 -4.00
CA GLU A 18 6.25 -3.26 -3.48
C GLU A 18 7.08 -2.04 -3.95
N ASN A 19 8.13 -1.71 -3.20
CA ASN A 19 9.11 -0.67 -3.56
C ASN A 19 8.45 0.70 -3.79
N ILE A 20 7.37 1.00 -3.07
CA ILE A 20 6.70 2.29 -3.09
C ILE A 20 7.18 3.16 -1.94
N GLY A 21 7.13 4.48 -2.12
CA GLY A 21 7.39 5.42 -1.04
C GLY A 21 6.23 5.45 -0.03
N HIS A 22 6.54 5.76 1.23
CA HIS A 22 5.53 5.88 2.28
C HIS A 22 4.46 6.93 1.94
N GLU A 23 4.83 7.97 1.19
CA GLU A 23 3.92 9.00 0.67
C GLU A 23 2.78 8.42 -0.19
N VAL A 24 3.03 7.36 -0.96
CA VAL A 24 2.02 6.69 -1.78
C VAL A 24 1.02 5.95 -0.90
N TYR A 25 1.51 5.27 0.15
CA TYR A 25 0.62 4.63 1.12
C TYR A 25 -0.27 5.64 1.85
N GLU A 26 0.29 6.76 2.29
CA GLU A 26 -0.49 7.82 2.93
C GLU A 26 -1.51 8.42 1.95
N GLU A 27 -1.15 8.63 0.67
CA GLU A 27 -2.07 9.10 -0.37
C GLU A 27 -3.29 8.16 -0.51
N ILE A 28 -3.06 6.85 -0.61
CA ILE A 28 -4.11 5.83 -0.74
C ILE A 28 -4.95 5.75 0.54
N LYS A 29 -4.34 5.87 1.72
CA LYS A 29 -5.03 5.80 3.02
C LYS A 29 -5.93 7.01 3.28
N HIS A 30 -5.54 8.20 2.81
CA HIS A 30 -6.37 9.41 2.92
C HIS A 30 -7.56 9.38 1.96
N GLN A 31 -7.46 8.65 0.85
CA GLN A 31 -8.59 8.36 -0.01
C GLN A 31 -9.48 7.32 0.68
N LYS A 32 -10.78 7.60 0.78
CA LYS A 32 -11.72 6.74 1.51
C LYS A 32 -11.67 5.32 0.91
N PRO A 33 -11.33 4.28 1.70
CA PRO A 33 -11.08 2.95 1.15
C PRO A 33 -12.28 2.36 0.37
N LYS A 34 -13.52 2.75 0.74
CA LYS A 34 -14.76 2.25 0.15
C LYS A 34 -15.13 2.82 -1.22
N GLU A 35 -14.30 3.68 -1.81
CA GLU A 35 -14.46 4.21 -3.16
C GLU A 35 -13.32 3.74 -4.06
N HIS A 36 -13.37 4.07 -5.35
CA HIS A 36 -12.27 3.82 -6.28
C HIS A 36 -11.04 4.62 -5.83
N VAL A 37 -9.99 3.91 -5.41
CA VAL A 37 -8.75 4.51 -4.89
C VAL A 37 -7.75 4.60 -6.04
N HIS A 38 -6.98 5.67 -6.12
CA HIS A 38 -5.95 5.81 -7.14
C HIS A 38 -4.66 6.37 -6.57
N CYS A 39 -3.54 6.03 -7.17
CA CYS A 39 -2.27 6.67 -6.86
C CYS A 39 -1.40 6.77 -8.10
N GLU A 40 -0.40 7.64 -8.06
CA GLU A 40 0.63 7.70 -9.09
C GLU A 40 1.85 6.88 -8.67
N ILE A 41 2.17 5.83 -9.42
CA ILE A 41 3.38 5.03 -9.23
C ILE A 41 4.21 5.14 -10.50
N ASN A 42 5.47 5.58 -10.39
CA ASN A 42 6.37 5.75 -11.54
C ASN A 42 5.78 6.58 -12.69
N LYS A 43 5.06 7.68 -12.37
CA LYS A 43 4.36 8.53 -13.34
C LYS A 43 3.23 7.86 -14.10
N LYS A 44 2.76 6.70 -13.63
CA LYS A 44 1.57 6.02 -14.13
C LYS A 44 0.49 6.10 -13.08
N LYS A 45 -0.69 6.56 -13.50
CA LYS A 45 -1.89 6.51 -12.67
C LYS A 45 -2.37 5.05 -12.61
N VAL A 46 -2.47 4.52 -11.41
CA VAL A 46 -3.02 3.19 -11.14
C VAL A 46 -4.31 3.38 -10.37
N GLU A 47 -5.35 2.66 -10.77
CA GLU A 47 -6.64 2.67 -10.11
C GLU A 47 -6.89 1.30 -9.50
N PHE A 48 -7.39 1.31 -8.26
CA PHE A 48 -7.79 0.14 -7.52
C PHE A 48 -9.30 0.18 -7.33
N GLY A 49 -9.93 -0.99 -7.41
CA GLY A 49 -11.32 -1.14 -7.00
C GLY A 49 -11.50 -0.82 -5.50
N PRO A 50 -12.72 -0.94 -4.96
CA PRO A 50 -12.98 -0.65 -3.55
C PRO A 50 -12.08 -1.51 -2.65
N ILE A 51 -11.35 -0.85 -1.75
CA ILE A 51 -10.42 -1.46 -0.80
C ILE A 51 -11.01 -1.38 0.61
N THR A 52 -10.99 -2.46 1.36
CA THR A 52 -11.53 -2.49 2.72
C THR A 52 -10.45 -2.19 3.75
N LYS A 53 -9.22 -2.64 3.48
CA LYS A 53 -8.09 -2.49 4.39
C LYS A 53 -6.79 -2.26 3.63
N ILE A 54 -5.96 -1.38 4.19
CA ILE A 54 -4.61 -1.10 3.69
C ILE A 54 -3.64 -1.37 4.84
N VAL A 55 -2.56 -2.12 4.57
CA VAL A 55 -1.50 -2.43 5.54
C VAL A 55 -0.17 -1.98 4.97
N TRP A 56 0.65 -1.32 5.80
CA TRP A 56 2.01 -0.91 5.45
C TRP A 56 3.04 -1.81 6.12
N LEU A 57 4.01 -2.27 5.35
CA LEU A 57 5.18 -3.02 5.80
C LEU A 57 6.42 -2.23 5.42
N GLU A 58 7.17 -1.78 6.42
CA GLU A 58 8.47 -1.17 6.17
C GLU A 58 9.47 -2.24 5.74
N ASP A 59 10.32 -1.90 4.76
CA ASP A 59 11.36 -2.80 4.24
C ASP A 59 12.51 -3.00 5.26
N ASN A 60 12.59 -2.12 6.27
CA ASN A 60 13.47 -2.31 7.41
C ASN A 60 12.81 -3.26 8.41
N VAL A 61 13.04 -4.55 8.23
CA VAL A 61 12.99 -5.48 9.35
C VAL A 61 14.17 -5.11 10.24
N ASP A 62 13.90 -4.46 11.38
CA ASP A 62 14.90 -4.24 12.42
C ASP A 62 15.20 -5.61 13.06
N TRP A 63 16.11 -6.37 12.46
CA TRP A 63 16.61 -7.62 13.04
C TRP A 63 17.47 -7.27 14.26
N GLN A 64 16.82 -6.88 15.36
CA GLN A 64 17.46 -6.62 16.66
C GLN A 64 18.09 -7.88 17.28
N TYR A 65 17.97 -9.04 16.64
CA TYR A 65 18.66 -10.27 17.01
C TYR A 65 19.99 -10.38 16.27
N GLY A 66 20.94 -9.53 16.69
CA GLY A 66 22.35 -9.73 16.40
C GLY A 66 22.82 -11.04 17.04
N TYR A 67 23.27 -11.96 16.20
CA TYR A 67 24.05 -13.14 16.61
C TYR A 67 25.52 -12.77 16.77
#